data_AF-A0A3B9BXG6-F1
#
_entry.id   AF-A0A3B9BXG6-F1
#
_cell.length_a   1.000
_cell.length_b   1.000
_cell.length_c   1.000
_cell.angle_alpha   90.00
_cell.angle_beta   90.00
_cell.angle_gamma   90.00
#
_symmetry.space_group_name_H-M   'P 1'
#
loop_
_entity.id
_entity.type
_entity.pdbx_description
1 polymer ?
#
loop_
_entity_poly.entity_id
_entity_poly.type
_entity_poly.pdbx_seq_one_letter_code
_entity_poly.pdbx_strand_id
1 'polypeptide(L)'
;MKSTIFIFLRIKNQNSPEEESKEKNKKMSRYFIGMMLLLTTIGARAQYDYSPNGRNDAPVLGMQWGIVGGGFTAMLTNRDDIDADERLNIEMMNFSYGGGIEGVYWFQRNVGFGGQMLYWQGGSKYSGFDSLSGFNLDAKTTMTYAKIPLMFYFKSYNRYHPNRRTRFTAQFGPYVSMLLNYKDDVTLTYKDDPSIKNNYNFSRSKYVTKDLTGTLNGELYNPFELGFVFGIGAELRLWRNTVVALNLRTDVGISDVENKKILTLDYSNGIRDTNFAFYSRNYAKFNAPNAQDVTEGWEPNRPATKNFSIGAFISIRKYMGDYR
;
A
#
# COMPACT_ATOMS: atom_id res chain seq x y z
N MET A 1 -12.09 18.25 69.09
CA MET A 1 -12.40 17.12 68.18
C MET A 1 -12.88 17.72 66.87
N LYS A 2 -12.08 17.59 65.79
CA LYS A 2 -12.38 16.83 64.54
C LYS A 2 -13.56 17.43 63.76
N SER A 3 -13.48 17.78 62.47
CA SER A 3 -12.70 17.16 61.40
C SER A 3 -12.64 18.07 60.17
N THR A 4 -11.44 18.21 59.59
CA THR A 4 -11.17 18.77 58.28
C THR A 4 -11.57 17.77 57.20
N ILE A 5 -12.40 18.17 56.23
CA ILE A 5 -12.75 17.35 55.06
C ILE A 5 -11.77 17.69 53.93
N PHE A 6 -10.89 16.74 53.61
CA PHE A 6 -10.06 16.75 52.40
C PHE A 6 -10.88 16.16 51.23
N ILE A 7 -11.16 16.96 50.21
CA ILE A 7 -11.71 16.49 48.94
C ILE A 7 -10.54 16.08 48.04
N PHE A 8 -10.39 14.79 47.82
CA PHE A 8 -9.47 14.23 46.82
C PHE A 8 -10.05 14.45 45.42
N LEU A 9 -9.52 15.45 44.70
CA LEU A 9 -9.72 15.59 43.25
C LEU A 9 -8.94 14.48 42.55
N ARG A 10 -9.65 13.45 42.10
CA ARG A 10 -9.13 12.38 41.26
C ARG A 10 -8.83 12.94 39.88
N ILE A 11 -7.57 13.29 39.63
CA ILE A 11 -7.05 13.61 38.30
C ILE A 11 -7.30 12.39 37.40
N LYS A 12 -8.28 12.50 36.50
CA LYS A 12 -8.38 11.58 35.35
C LYS A 12 -7.16 11.89 34.49
N ASN A 13 -6.23 10.94 34.41
CA ASN A 13 -5.20 10.94 33.37
C ASN A 13 -5.91 11.00 32.01
N GLN A 14 -5.88 12.16 31.37
CA GLN A 14 -6.22 12.30 29.97
C GLN A 14 -5.03 11.74 29.19
N ASN A 15 -5.22 10.56 28.58
CA ASN A 15 -4.23 10.00 27.66
C ASN A 15 -3.93 11.02 26.56
N SER A 16 -2.67 11.10 26.14
CA SER A 16 -2.27 12.04 25.09
C SER A 16 -3.01 11.75 23.77
N PRO A 17 -3.22 12.74 22.90
CA PRO A 17 -3.90 12.55 21.62
C PRO A 17 -3.29 11.45 20.73
N GLU A 18 -1.98 11.18 20.90
CA GLU A 18 -1.30 10.08 20.22
C GLU A 18 -1.71 8.69 20.73
N GLU A 19 -1.90 8.53 22.03
CA GLU A 19 -2.34 7.27 22.63
C GLU A 19 -3.78 6.96 22.26
N GLU A 20 -4.64 7.98 22.24
CA GLU A 20 -6.05 7.85 21.84
C GLU A 20 -6.19 7.49 20.35
N SER A 21 -5.33 8.05 19.50
CA SER A 21 -5.19 7.71 18.07
C SER A 21 -4.72 6.26 17.85
N LYS A 22 -3.66 5.84 18.57
CA LYS A 22 -3.15 4.46 18.52
C LYS A 22 -4.19 3.46 19.02
N GLU A 23 -4.93 3.80 20.07
CA GLU A 23 -5.97 2.94 20.63
C GLU A 23 -7.19 2.84 19.70
N LYS A 24 -7.61 3.95 19.06
CA LYS A 24 -8.67 3.92 18.03
C LYS A 24 -8.29 3.08 16.82
N ASN A 25 -7.06 3.20 16.31
CA ASN A 25 -6.57 2.38 15.20
C ASN A 25 -6.51 0.89 15.56
N LYS A 26 -6.09 0.57 16.78
CA LYS A 26 -6.08 -0.81 17.31
C LYS A 26 -7.49 -1.38 17.48
N LYS A 27 -8.46 -0.57 17.92
CA LYS A 27 -9.88 -0.96 18.03
C LYS A 27 -10.50 -1.19 16.65
N MET A 28 -10.30 -0.27 15.70
CA MET A 28 -10.75 -0.42 14.30
C MET A 28 -10.21 -1.69 13.64
N SER A 29 -8.92 -1.98 13.81
CA SER A 29 -8.30 -3.22 13.30
C SER A 29 -8.96 -4.47 13.89
N ARG A 30 -9.27 -4.48 15.19
CA ARG A 30 -9.95 -5.61 15.86
C ARG A 30 -11.38 -5.80 15.39
N TYR A 31 -12.15 -4.72 15.20
CA TYR A 31 -13.50 -4.81 14.67
C TYR A 31 -13.52 -5.26 13.20
N PHE A 32 -12.55 -4.82 12.40
CA PHE A 32 -12.39 -5.28 11.02
C PHE A 32 -12.06 -6.77 10.96
N ILE A 33 -11.11 -7.25 11.77
CA ILE A 33 -10.78 -8.68 11.89
C ILE A 33 -11.97 -9.48 12.42
N GLY A 34 -12.71 -8.95 13.40
CA GLY A 34 -13.90 -9.58 13.95
C GLY A 34 -15.04 -9.71 12.94
N MET A 35 -15.29 -8.65 12.15
CA MET A 35 -16.28 -8.64 11.07
C MET A 35 -15.87 -9.58 9.93
N MET A 36 -14.58 -9.62 9.60
CA MET A 36 -14.01 -10.59 8.65
C MET A 36 -14.25 -12.04 9.11
N LEU A 37 -13.97 -12.33 10.38
CA LEU A 37 -14.24 -13.64 10.98
C LEU A 37 -15.74 -13.99 10.96
N LEU A 38 -16.62 -13.03 11.28
CA LEU A 38 -18.07 -13.23 11.23
C LEU A 38 -18.58 -13.50 9.81
N LEU A 39 -18.09 -12.77 8.81
CA LEU A 39 -18.44 -12.99 7.40
C LEU A 39 -17.96 -14.36 6.89
N THR A 40 -16.83 -14.86 7.41
CA THR A 40 -16.35 -16.22 7.07
C THR A 40 -17.12 -17.35 7.76
N THR A 41 -17.80 -17.09 8.88
CA THR A 41 -18.54 -18.11 9.65
C THR A 41 -20.04 -18.17 9.32
N ILE A 42 -20.64 -17.08 8.85
CA ILE A 42 -22.08 -17.03 8.50
C ILE A 42 -22.42 -17.84 7.22
N GLY A 43 -21.43 -18.21 6.40
CA GLY A 43 -21.62 -19.05 5.20
C GLY A 43 -21.69 -20.57 5.42
N ALA A 44 -21.72 -21.06 6.67
CA ALA A 44 -21.57 -22.48 7.00
C ALA A 44 -22.87 -23.32 6.94
N ARG A 45 -23.70 -23.15 5.90
CA ARG A 45 -24.78 -24.10 5.58
C ARG A 45 -24.72 -24.43 4.08
N ALA A 46 -24.34 -25.66 3.77
CA ALA A 46 -24.10 -26.16 2.41
C ALA A 46 -25.06 -27.33 2.11
N GLN A 47 -25.92 -27.18 1.12
CA GLN A 47 -26.46 -28.31 0.36
C GLN A 47 -25.63 -28.43 -0.92
N TYR A 48 -25.92 -29.34 -1.85
CA TYR A 48 -25.01 -29.65 -2.97
C TYR A 48 -25.77 -29.87 -4.28
N ASP A 49 -25.28 -29.28 -5.37
CA ASP A 49 -25.54 -29.80 -6.72
C ASP A 49 -24.49 -30.84 -7.13
N TYR A 50 -24.98 -32.06 -7.31
CA TYR A 50 -24.21 -33.19 -7.81
C TYR A 50 -24.33 -33.26 -9.33
N SER A 51 -23.20 -33.46 -9.99
CA SER A 51 -23.17 -34.05 -11.34
C SER A 51 -24.02 -35.33 -11.35
N PRO A 52 -24.72 -35.66 -12.45
CA PRO A 52 -25.50 -36.90 -12.58
C PRO A 52 -24.69 -38.18 -12.27
N ASN A 53 -23.35 -38.09 -12.31
CA ASN A 53 -22.44 -39.23 -12.21
C ASN A 53 -21.64 -39.34 -10.90
N GLY A 54 -21.94 -38.57 -9.83
CA GLY A 54 -21.26 -38.87 -8.57
C GLY A 54 -21.39 -37.85 -7.43
N ARG A 55 -21.72 -38.36 -6.25
CA ARG A 55 -21.91 -37.61 -4.99
C ARG A 55 -20.63 -36.99 -4.37
N ASN A 56 -19.53 -36.87 -5.12
CA ASN A 56 -18.21 -36.49 -4.57
C ASN A 56 -17.41 -35.49 -5.43
N ASP A 57 -18.03 -34.87 -6.44
CA ASP A 57 -17.30 -33.95 -7.31
C ASP A 57 -16.98 -32.61 -6.64
N ALA A 58 -15.82 -32.08 -7.00
CA ALA A 58 -15.34 -30.79 -6.54
C ALA A 58 -16.10 -29.64 -7.22
N PRO A 59 -16.53 -28.61 -6.48
CA PRO A 59 -17.07 -27.41 -7.11
C PRO A 59 -16.01 -26.78 -8.02
N VAL A 60 -16.40 -26.53 -9.26
CA VAL A 60 -15.58 -25.85 -10.28
C VAL A 60 -16.19 -24.51 -10.72
N LEU A 61 -17.47 -24.31 -10.40
CA LEU A 61 -18.26 -23.10 -10.63
C LEU A 61 -18.71 -22.50 -9.30
N GLY A 62 -19.29 -21.31 -9.35
CA GLY A 62 -19.88 -20.64 -8.19
C GLY A 62 -18.96 -19.64 -7.52
N MET A 63 -19.44 -19.06 -6.42
CA MET A 63 -18.76 -18.00 -5.70
C MET A 63 -17.73 -18.57 -4.74
N GLN A 64 -16.56 -17.95 -4.65
CA GLN A 64 -15.55 -18.18 -3.63
C GLN A 64 -15.35 -16.91 -2.82
N TRP A 65 -15.23 -17.04 -1.50
CA TRP A 65 -14.83 -15.96 -0.62
C TRP A 65 -13.70 -16.40 0.29
N GLY A 66 -12.79 -15.49 0.58
CA GLY A 66 -11.59 -15.82 1.31
C GLY A 66 -10.83 -14.62 1.81
N ILE A 67 -9.72 -14.93 2.48
CA ILE A 67 -8.70 -13.96 2.85
C ILE A 67 -7.53 -14.07 1.89
N VAL A 68 -6.88 -12.95 1.64
CA VAL A 68 -5.66 -12.86 0.85
C VAL A 68 -4.64 -12.01 1.58
N GLY A 69 -3.37 -12.39 1.53
CA GLY A 69 -2.29 -11.63 2.14
C GLY A 69 -0.94 -12.02 1.59
N GLY A 70 0.02 -11.10 1.66
CA GLY A 70 1.32 -11.31 1.04
C GLY A 70 2.35 -10.27 1.40
N GLY A 71 3.59 -10.62 1.09
CA GLY A 71 4.74 -9.73 1.15
C GLY A 71 5.18 -9.37 -0.26
N PHE A 72 5.60 -8.12 -0.45
CA PHE A 72 6.07 -7.62 -1.73
C PHE A 72 7.18 -6.60 -1.54
N THR A 73 7.85 -6.30 -2.63
CA THR A 73 8.67 -5.11 -2.76
C THR A 73 7.94 -4.09 -3.63
N ALA A 74 8.16 -2.82 -3.33
CA ALA A 74 7.57 -1.70 -4.05
C ALA A 74 8.63 -0.63 -4.33
N MET A 75 8.36 0.13 -5.38
CA MET A 75 9.12 1.31 -5.76
C MET A 75 8.16 2.35 -6.33
N LEU A 76 8.58 3.60 -6.25
CA LEU A 76 7.95 4.71 -6.96
C LEU A 76 8.92 5.11 -8.07
N THR A 77 8.49 4.91 -9.31
CA THR A 77 9.32 5.13 -10.48
C THR A 77 8.99 6.48 -11.10
N ASN A 78 10.02 7.28 -11.31
CA ASN A 78 9.98 8.50 -12.09
C ASN A 78 11.16 8.46 -13.06
N ARG A 79 10.99 8.91 -14.30
CA ARG A 79 12.08 8.94 -15.27
C ARG A 79 13.27 9.73 -14.71
N ASP A 80 13.03 10.92 -14.17
CA ASP A 80 14.11 11.78 -13.67
C ASP A 80 14.76 11.22 -12.40
N ASP A 81 14.09 10.33 -11.65
CA ASP A 81 14.72 9.61 -10.53
C ASP A 81 15.56 8.41 -11.00
N ILE A 82 15.21 7.79 -12.14
CA ILE A 82 15.95 6.67 -12.72
C ILE A 82 17.20 7.19 -13.44
N ASP A 83 17.06 8.32 -14.12
CA ASP A 83 18.14 9.00 -14.84
C ASP A 83 18.94 9.93 -13.91
N ALA A 84 18.59 9.99 -12.62
CA ALA A 84 19.38 10.70 -11.64
C ALA A 84 20.78 10.09 -11.57
N ASP A 85 21.78 10.95 -11.38
CA ASP A 85 23.15 10.54 -11.14
C ASP A 85 23.28 9.92 -9.73
N GLU A 86 24.51 9.76 -9.24
CA GLU A 86 24.79 9.19 -7.91
C GLU A 86 24.08 9.90 -6.75
N ARG A 87 23.50 11.09 -6.98
CA ARG A 87 22.74 11.86 -5.99
C ARG A 87 21.41 11.23 -5.62
N LEU A 88 20.83 10.38 -6.45
CA LEU A 88 19.63 9.63 -6.12
C LEU A 88 19.61 8.25 -6.79
N ASN A 89 19.58 7.20 -5.98
CA ASN A 89 19.36 5.83 -6.38
C ASN A 89 18.04 5.33 -5.78
N ILE A 90 17.16 4.83 -6.64
CA ILE A 90 15.89 4.25 -6.22
C ILE A 90 16.13 2.82 -5.74
N GLU A 91 15.84 2.58 -4.47
CA GLU A 91 15.89 1.25 -3.88
C GLU A 91 14.48 0.68 -3.72
N MET A 92 14.33 -0.56 -4.18
CA MET A 92 13.17 -1.39 -3.85
C MET A 92 13.01 -1.48 -2.32
N MET A 93 11.80 -1.20 -1.81
CA MET A 93 11.53 -1.41 -0.39
C MET A 93 11.63 -2.89 -0.04
N ASN A 94 12.56 -3.25 0.84
CA ASN A 94 12.83 -4.65 1.22
C ASN A 94 11.65 -5.35 1.90
N PHE A 95 10.74 -4.62 2.56
CA PHE A 95 9.59 -5.23 3.21
C PHE A 95 8.35 -4.34 3.10
N SER A 96 7.44 -4.74 2.21
CA SER A 96 6.09 -4.20 2.08
C SER A 96 5.09 -5.36 2.21
N TYR A 97 3.86 -5.05 2.62
CA TYR A 97 2.86 -6.08 2.88
C TYR A 97 1.45 -5.60 2.58
N GLY A 98 0.57 -6.55 2.28
CA GLY A 98 -0.82 -6.27 2.03
C GLY A 98 -1.70 -7.44 2.39
N GLY A 99 -2.96 -7.17 2.74
CA GLY A 99 -3.92 -8.22 3.04
C GLY A 99 -5.35 -7.71 3.15
N GLY A 100 -6.30 -8.64 3.03
CA GLY A 100 -7.72 -8.34 3.09
C GLY A 100 -8.57 -9.50 2.59
N ILE A 101 -9.68 -9.18 1.92
CA ILE A 101 -10.62 -10.16 1.37
C ILE A 101 -10.51 -10.31 -0.13
N GLU A 102 -10.88 -11.50 -0.58
CA GLU A 102 -11.03 -11.85 -1.98
C GLU A 102 -12.37 -12.54 -2.18
N GLY A 103 -13.09 -12.11 -3.22
CA GLY A 103 -14.29 -12.75 -3.72
C GLY A 103 -14.12 -13.08 -5.21
N VAL A 104 -14.44 -14.30 -5.63
CA VAL A 104 -14.33 -14.74 -7.03
C VAL A 104 -15.56 -15.52 -7.45
N TYR A 105 -16.25 -15.08 -8.48
CA TYR A 105 -17.34 -15.82 -9.10
C TYR A 105 -16.85 -16.58 -10.34
N TRP A 106 -16.89 -17.90 -10.28
CA TRP A 106 -16.55 -18.78 -11.40
C TRP A 106 -17.80 -19.11 -12.21
N PHE A 107 -18.06 -18.34 -13.27
CA PHE A 107 -19.16 -18.59 -14.20
C PHE A 107 -18.81 -19.66 -15.25
N GLN A 108 -17.53 -19.93 -15.46
CA GLN A 108 -17.04 -21.06 -16.25
C GLN A 108 -16.02 -21.87 -15.46
N ARG A 109 -15.77 -23.11 -15.88
CA ARG A 109 -14.83 -24.02 -15.20
C ARG A 109 -13.39 -23.49 -15.19
N ASN A 110 -13.07 -22.59 -16.12
CA ASN A 110 -11.71 -22.07 -16.32
C ASN A 110 -11.64 -20.56 -16.10
N VAL A 111 -12.77 -19.86 -16.10
CA VAL A 111 -12.83 -18.39 -16.11
C VAL A 111 -13.75 -17.92 -15.00
N GLY A 112 -13.27 -16.93 -14.25
CA GLY A 112 -14.02 -16.27 -13.20
C GLY A 112 -13.79 -14.77 -13.23
N PHE A 113 -14.65 -14.05 -12.53
CA PHE A 113 -14.51 -12.62 -12.29
C PHE A 113 -14.63 -12.38 -10.79
N GLY A 114 -13.79 -11.52 -10.25
CA GLY A 114 -13.75 -11.28 -8.82
C GLY A 114 -13.07 -9.98 -8.47
N GLY A 115 -13.06 -9.68 -7.18
CA GLY A 115 -12.39 -8.50 -6.66
C GLY A 115 -11.73 -8.79 -5.32
N GLN A 116 -10.82 -7.90 -4.93
CA GLN A 116 -10.26 -7.89 -3.59
C GLN A 116 -10.54 -6.54 -2.94
N MET A 117 -10.50 -6.52 -1.61
CA MET A 117 -10.39 -5.29 -0.84
C MET A 117 -9.21 -5.46 0.11
N LEU A 118 -8.17 -4.66 -0.09
CA LEU A 118 -6.88 -4.83 0.53
C LEU A 118 -6.48 -3.60 1.34
N TYR A 119 -5.96 -3.82 2.53
CA TYR A 119 -5.04 -2.89 3.17
C TYR A 119 -3.64 -3.14 2.57
N TRP A 120 -3.01 -2.09 2.07
CA TRP A 120 -1.77 -2.20 1.30
C TRP A 120 -0.74 -1.19 1.81
N GLN A 121 0.38 -1.64 2.35
CA GLN A 121 1.48 -0.78 2.79
C GLN A 121 2.70 -1.01 1.92
N GLY A 122 3.07 0.00 1.13
CA GLY A 122 4.24 0.00 0.26
C GLY A 122 4.95 1.35 0.28
N GLY A 123 5.68 1.66 -0.79
CA GLY A 123 6.42 2.91 -0.92
C GLY A 123 7.71 2.71 -1.71
N SER A 124 8.73 3.51 -1.39
CA SER A 124 10.06 3.42 -2.00
C SER A 124 11.13 3.85 -1.02
N LYS A 125 12.32 3.26 -1.13
CA LYS A 125 13.52 3.73 -0.44
C LYS A 125 14.40 4.44 -1.46
N TYR A 126 15.18 5.42 -1.00
CA TYR A 126 16.11 6.16 -1.82
C TYR A 126 17.40 6.34 -1.03
N SER A 127 18.52 6.20 -1.73
CA SER A 127 19.83 6.54 -1.22
C SER A 127 20.53 7.47 -2.21
N GLY A 128 21.62 8.10 -1.83
CA GLY A 128 22.38 8.91 -2.78
C GLY A 128 23.54 9.63 -2.13
N PHE A 129 24.46 10.10 -2.94
CA PHE A 129 25.58 10.93 -2.51
C PHE A 129 25.69 12.15 -3.41
N ASP A 130 25.62 13.33 -2.80
CA ASP A 130 25.89 14.58 -3.50
C ASP A 130 27.32 15.02 -3.28
N SER A 131 28.16 14.83 -4.31
CA SER A 131 29.57 15.19 -4.31
C SER A 131 29.81 16.69 -4.17
N LEU A 132 28.84 17.54 -4.54
CA LEU A 132 28.99 18.99 -4.45
C LEU A 132 28.69 19.52 -3.05
N SER A 133 27.63 19.00 -2.40
CA SER A 133 27.27 19.39 -1.03
C SER A 133 27.94 18.54 0.05
N GLY A 134 28.51 17.39 -0.32
CA GLY A 134 29.16 16.45 0.60
C GLY A 134 28.19 15.64 1.46
N PHE A 135 26.89 15.63 1.15
CA PHE A 135 25.88 14.92 1.93
C PHE A 135 25.51 13.55 1.33
N ASN A 136 25.37 12.57 2.21
CA ASN A 136 24.71 11.29 1.94
C ASN A 136 23.21 11.41 2.24
N LEU A 137 22.38 11.01 1.28
CA LEU A 137 20.93 10.92 1.37
C LEU A 137 20.52 9.51 1.79
N ASP A 138 19.68 9.41 2.82
CA ASP A 138 18.87 8.22 3.12
C ASP A 138 17.42 8.67 3.32
N ALA A 139 16.55 8.26 2.39
CA ALA A 139 15.17 8.65 2.37
C ALA A 139 14.23 7.46 2.19
N LYS A 140 13.05 7.56 2.81
CA LYS A 140 12.03 6.53 2.74
C LYS A 140 10.65 7.17 2.62
N THR A 141 9.98 6.87 1.51
CA THR A 141 8.56 7.11 1.33
C THR A 141 7.79 5.86 1.76
N THR A 142 6.88 5.99 2.71
CA THR A 142 5.92 4.94 3.10
C THR A 142 4.52 5.40 2.77
N MET A 143 3.75 4.56 2.08
CA MET A 143 2.37 4.85 1.68
C MET A 143 1.45 3.69 2.05
N THR A 144 0.31 4.03 2.63
CA THR A 144 -0.74 3.09 3.02
C THR A 144 -1.98 3.34 2.20
N TYR A 145 -2.49 2.31 1.52
CA TYR A 145 -3.63 2.37 0.63
C TYR A 145 -4.75 1.41 1.06
N ALA A 146 -6.00 1.81 0.80
CA ALA A 146 -7.11 0.90 0.60
C ALA A 146 -7.20 0.59 -0.89
N LYS A 147 -6.93 -0.66 -1.29
CA LYS A 147 -6.80 -1.06 -2.69
C LYS A 147 -7.90 -2.04 -3.09
N ILE A 148 -8.57 -1.76 -4.20
CA ILE A 148 -9.68 -2.55 -4.75
C ILE A 148 -9.32 -2.96 -6.18
N PRO A 149 -8.66 -4.12 -6.37
CA PRO A 149 -8.51 -4.71 -7.69
C PRO A 149 -9.79 -5.45 -8.11
N LEU A 150 -10.16 -5.29 -9.37
CA LEU A 150 -11.18 -6.09 -10.06
C LEU A 150 -10.46 -6.94 -11.10
N MET A 151 -10.63 -8.25 -11.06
CA MET A 151 -9.78 -9.18 -11.82
C MET A 151 -10.60 -10.24 -12.53
N PHE A 152 -10.18 -10.53 -13.74
CA PHE A 152 -10.48 -11.77 -14.43
C PHE A 152 -9.53 -12.84 -13.93
N TYR A 153 -10.08 -13.97 -13.52
CA TYR A 153 -9.33 -15.13 -13.05
C TYR A 153 -9.41 -16.23 -14.08
N PHE A 154 -8.27 -16.88 -14.30
CA PHE A 154 -8.12 -18.05 -15.12
C PHE A 154 -7.57 -19.18 -14.26
N LYS A 155 -8.13 -20.37 -14.39
CA LYS A 155 -7.56 -21.58 -13.80
C LYS A 155 -7.51 -22.71 -14.79
N SER A 156 -6.45 -23.51 -14.74
CA SER A 156 -6.34 -24.71 -15.56
C SER A 156 -7.41 -25.72 -15.15
N TYR A 157 -8.10 -26.31 -16.12
CA TYR A 157 -9.10 -27.35 -15.88
C TYR A 157 -8.86 -28.53 -16.83
N ASN A 158 -8.92 -29.73 -16.29
CA ASN A 158 -8.85 -30.97 -17.07
C ASN A 158 -10.20 -31.68 -17.02
N ARG A 159 -10.85 -31.85 -18.19
CA ARG A 159 -12.15 -32.51 -18.31
C ARG A 159 -12.12 -33.99 -17.90
N TYR A 160 -11.02 -34.69 -18.18
CA TYR A 160 -10.85 -36.12 -17.86
C TYR A 160 -10.49 -36.35 -16.39
N HIS A 161 -9.91 -35.32 -15.74
CA HIS A 161 -9.56 -35.35 -14.33
C HIS A 161 -10.01 -34.07 -13.60
N PRO A 162 -11.34 -33.85 -13.48
CA PRO A 162 -11.89 -32.62 -12.89
C PRO A 162 -11.53 -32.48 -11.40
N ASN A 163 -11.28 -33.60 -10.73
CA ASN A 163 -10.99 -33.71 -9.31
C ASN A 163 -9.49 -33.53 -8.96
N ARG A 164 -8.63 -33.08 -9.89
CA ARG A 164 -7.23 -32.71 -9.57
C ARG A 164 -7.17 -31.62 -8.49
N ARG A 165 -6.34 -31.87 -7.46
CA ARG A 165 -6.20 -30.96 -6.31
C ARG A 165 -5.37 -29.73 -6.65
N THR A 166 -4.38 -29.86 -7.52
CA THR A 166 -3.52 -28.76 -7.97
C THR A 166 -4.01 -28.21 -9.31
N ARG A 167 -4.01 -26.88 -9.45
CA ARG A 167 -4.31 -26.19 -10.70
C ARG A 167 -3.40 -24.99 -10.86
N PHE A 168 -3.06 -24.65 -12.08
CA PHE A 168 -2.47 -23.36 -12.41
C PHE A 168 -3.54 -22.27 -12.32
N THR A 169 -3.16 -21.08 -11.87
CA THR A 169 -4.03 -19.90 -11.81
C THR A 169 -3.31 -18.68 -12.39
N ALA A 170 -4.05 -17.85 -13.10
CA ALA A 170 -3.61 -16.53 -13.54
C ALA A 170 -4.73 -15.51 -13.30
N GLN A 171 -4.37 -14.27 -13.06
CA GLN A 171 -5.31 -13.19 -12.81
C GLN A 171 -4.81 -11.89 -13.42
N PHE A 172 -5.73 -11.10 -13.96
CA PHE A 172 -5.43 -9.78 -14.51
C PHE A 172 -6.62 -8.86 -14.38
N GLY A 173 -6.37 -7.59 -14.10
CA GLY A 173 -7.39 -6.56 -14.23
C GLY A 173 -7.00 -5.22 -13.62
N PRO A 174 -7.88 -4.21 -13.71
CA PRO A 174 -7.61 -2.90 -13.16
C PRO A 174 -7.70 -2.89 -11.63
N TYR A 175 -7.09 -1.89 -11.02
CA TYR A 175 -7.34 -1.53 -9.63
C TYR A 175 -7.55 -0.03 -9.47
N VAL A 176 -8.27 0.30 -8.41
CA VAL A 176 -8.27 1.64 -7.80
C VAL A 176 -7.72 1.52 -6.38
N SER A 177 -6.88 2.45 -5.98
CA SER A 177 -6.37 2.56 -4.62
C SER A 177 -6.59 3.97 -4.08
N MET A 178 -7.07 4.04 -2.85
CA MET A 178 -7.24 5.28 -2.10
C MET A 178 -6.12 5.40 -1.08
N LEU A 179 -5.38 6.49 -1.11
CA LEU A 179 -4.31 6.78 -0.17
C LEU A 179 -4.92 7.09 1.20
N LEU A 180 -4.60 6.27 2.19
CA LEU A 180 -5.05 6.44 3.57
C LEU A 180 -4.04 7.26 4.39
N ASN A 181 -2.75 7.05 4.14
CA ASN A 181 -1.70 7.74 4.86
C ASN A 181 -0.38 7.69 4.09
N TYR A 182 0.49 8.67 4.32
CA TYR A 182 1.86 8.64 3.84
C TYR A 182 2.82 9.29 4.84
N LYS A 183 4.10 8.91 4.71
CA LYS A 183 5.21 9.48 5.46
C LYS A 183 6.45 9.47 4.58
N ASP A 184 7.06 10.63 4.39
CA ASP A 184 8.42 10.75 3.84
C ASP A 184 9.37 11.08 4.98
N ASP A 185 10.30 10.17 5.24
CA ASP A 185 11.40 10.37 6.19
C ASP A 185 12.68 10.59 5.40
N VAL A 186 13.36 11.71 5.64
CA VAL A 186 14.63 12.01 4.97
C VAL A 186 15.69 12.38 6.00
N THR A 187 16.87 11.77 5.82
CA THR A 187 18.07 12.02 6.60
C THR A 187 19.19 12.39 5.64
N LEU A 188 19.77 13.58 5.82
CA LEU A 188 21.00 14.00 5.15
C LEU A 188 22.14 13.93 6.17
N THR A 189 23.19 13.18 5.87
CA THR A 189 24.38 13.04 6.73
C THR A 189 25.61 13.56 6.01
N TYR A 190 26.35 14.49 6.60
CA TYR A 190 27.59 14.98 5.99
C TYR A 190 28.65 13.87 5.96
N LYS A 191 29.35 13.72 4.83
CA LYS A 191 30.27 12.60 4.58
C LYS A 191 31.46 12.59 5.53
N ASP A 192 32.06 13.76 5.77
CA ASP A 192 33.31 13.85 6.54
C ASP A 192 33.06 13.96 8.06
N ASP A 193 31.82 14.28 8.45
CA ASP A 193 31.40 14.34 9.84
C ASP A 193 29.96 13.80 10.00
N PRO A 194 29.81 12.51 10.37
CA PRO A 194 28.51 11.88 10.59
C PRO A 194 27.69 12.50 11.72
N SER A 195 28.25 13.41 12.53
CA SER A 195 27.50 14.13 13.57
C SER A 195 26.62 15.25 12.99
N ILE A 196 26.94 15.73 11.79
CA ILE A 196 26.14 16.73 11.07
C ILE A 196 25.01 16.01 10.33
N LYS A 197 23.81 16.04 10.93
CA LYS A 197 22.61 15.41 10.38
C LYS A 197 21.45 16.40 10.27
N ASN A 198 20.84 16.45 9.09
CA ASN A 198 19.61 17.18 8.84
C ASN A 198 18.48 16.19 8.57
N ASN A 199 17.48 16.21 9.46
CA ASN A 199 16.30 15.36 9.34
C ASN A 199 15.09 16.22 9.01
N TYR A 200 14.32 15.79 8.02
CA TYR A 200 13.02 16.35 7.75
C TYR A 200 12.01 15.24 7.50
N ASN A 201 10.78 15.50 7.96
CA ASN A 201 9.67 14.59 7.78
C ASN A 201 8.49 15.33 7.13
N PHE A 202 7.88 14.67 6.17
CA PHE A 202 6.55 15.02 5.69
C PHE A 202 5.57 13.91 6.07
N SER A 203 4.47 14.30 6.72
CA SER A 203 3.36 13.37 6.97
C SER A 203 2.04 14.09 6.78
N ARG A 204 1.27 13.66 5.77
CA ARG A 204 0.06 14.37 5.34
C ARG A 204 0.35 15.88 5.14
N SER A 205 -0.50 16.73 5.66
CA SER A 205 -0.37 18.19 5.58
C SER A 205 0.67 18.78 6.54
N LYS A 206 1.50 17.98 7.23
CA LYS A 206 2.49 18.48 8.17
C LYS A 206 3.90 18.38 7.61
N TYR A 207 4.62 19.49 7.69
CA TYR A 207 6.05 19.59 7.45
C TYR A 207 6.76 19.77 8.80
N VAL A 208 7.72 18.91 9.10
CA VAL A 208 8.51 19.00 10.33
C VAL A 208 9.99 18.96 9.97
N THR A 209 10.69 20.03 10.34
CA THR A 209 12.16 20.06 10.40
C THR A 209 12.61 20.11 11.85
N LYS A 210 13.92 20.04 12.09
CA LYS A 210 14.51 20.17 13.43
C LYS A 210 14.11 21.48 14.14
N ASP A 211 14.00 22.56 13.37
CA ASP A 211 13.88 23.93 13.93
C ASP A 211 12.52 24.58 13.66
N LEU A 212 11.74 24.04 12.71
CA LEU A 212 10.50 24.67 12.25
C LEU A 212 9.45 23.63 11.84
N THR A 213 8.20 23.88 12.22
CA THR A 213 7.04 23.12 11.80
C THR A 213 6.17 23.97 10.87
N GLY A 214 5.62 23.35 9.83
CA GLY A 214 4.72 24.02 8.89
C GLY A 214 3.51 23.17 8.56
N THR A 215 2.42 23.82 8.14
CA THR A 215 1.20 23.16 7.68
C THR A 215 0.95 23.50 6.21
N LEU A 216 0.68 22.48 5.40
CA LEU A 216 0.30 22.61 4.00
C LEU A 216 -1.21 22.81 3.89
N ASN A 217 -1.63 23.66 2.96
CA ASN A 217 -3.05 23.83 2.61
C ASN A 217 -3.63 22.68 1.76
N GLY A 218 -2.83 21.66 1.45
CA GLY A 218 -3.19 20.48 0.66
C GLY A 218 -2.33 19.27 1.01
N GLU A 219 -2.33 18.28 0.14
CA GLU A 219 -1.54 17.05 0.29
C GLU A 219 -0.47 16.94 -0.81
N LEU A 220 0.68 16.40 -0.45
CA LEU A 220 1.80 16.14 -1.38
C LEU A 220 1.52 14.99 -2.36
N TYR A 221 0.61 14.08 -2.04
CA TYR A 221 0.29 12.94 -2.87
C TYR A 221 -1.16 12.97 -3.32
N ASN A 222 -1.43 12.37 -4.48
CA ASN A 222 -2.80 12.26 -4.97
C ASN A 222 -3.58 11.24 -4.13
N PRO A 223 -4.86 11.53 -3.79
CA PRO A 223 -5.65 10.67 -2.93
C PRO A 223 -6.07 9.36 -3.61
N PHE A 224 -6.08 9.32 -4.94
CA PHE A 224 -6.45 8.15 -5.72
C PHE A 224 -5.35 7.78 -6.71
N GLU A 225 -5.09 6.49 -6.79
CA GLU A 225 -4.19 5.88 -7.76
C GLU A 225 -4.96 4.79 -8.55
N LEU A 226 -4.72 4.75 -9.86
CA LEU A 226 -5.25 3.74 -10.78
C LEU A 226 -4.11 2.93 -11.36
N GLY A 227 -4.36 1.66 -11.64
CA GLY A 227 -3.37 0.79 -12.24
C GLY A 227 -3.93 -0.56 -12.66
N PHE A 228 -3.02 -1.48 -12.97
CA PHE A 228 -3.32 -2.86 -13.31
C PHE A 228 -2.60 -3.82 -12.38
N VAL A 229 -3.25 -4.93 -12.09
CA VAL A 229 -2.67 -6.08 -11.39
C VAL A 229 -2.57 -7.24 -12.36
N PHE A 230 -1.45 -7.95 -12.30
CA PHE A 230 -1.25 -9.23 -12.95
C PHE A 230 -0.74 -10.23 -11.91
N GLY A 231 -1.20 -11.47 -11.97
CA GLY A 231 -0.68 -12.52 -11.11
C GLY A 231 -0.73 -13.88 -11.77
N ILE A 232 0.24 -14.72 -11.44
CA ILE A 232 0.33 -16.11 -11.87
C ILE A 232 0.72 -16.98 -10.69
N GLY A 233 0.25 -18.22 -10.68
CA GLY A 233 0.48 -19.07 -9.53
C GLY A 233 -0.12 -20.45 -9.64
N ALA A 234 -0.20 -21.09 -8.48
CA ALA A 234 -0.79 -22.40 -8.32
C ALA A 234 -1.83 -22.36 -7.20
N GLU A 235 -2.94 -23.03 -7.43
CA GLU A 235 -3.92 -23.34 -6.40
C GLU A 235 -3.86 -24.82 -6.02
N LEU A 236 -3.99 -25.07 -4.72
CA LEU A 236 -4.13 -26.38 -4.12
C LEU A 236 -5.46 -26.42 -3.36
N ARG A 237 -6.30 -27.37 -3.75
CA ARG A 237 -7.51 -27.70 -3.02
C ARG A 237 -7.17 -28.62 -1.85
N LEU A 238 -7.28 -28.07 -0.64
CA LEU A 238 -7.02 -28.79 0.61
C LEU A 238 -8.19 -29.73 0.97
N TRP A 239 -9.42 -29.24 0.83
CA TRP A 239 -10.65 -29.99 1.12
C TRP A 239 -11.66 -29.78 -0.02
N ARG A 240 -12.86 -30.36 0.09
CA ARG A 240 -13.88 -30.26 -0.96
C ARG A 240 -14.13 -28.82 -1.43
N ASN A 241 -14.27 -27.89 -0.48
CA ASN A 241 -14.66 -26.49 -0.76
C ASN A 241 -13.55 -25.48 -0.48
N THR A 242 -12.41 -25.89 0.09
CA THR A 242 -11.34 -24.98 0.46
C THR A 242 -10.18 -25.07 -0.51
N VAL A 243 -9.80 -23.91 -1.03
CA VAL A 243 -8.69 -23.74 -1.97
C VAL A 243 -7.70 -22.77 -1.35
N VAL A 244 -6.43 -23.16 -1.36
CA VAL A 244 -5.31 -22.26 -1.09
C VAL A 244 -4.65 -21.95 -2.41
N ALA A 245 -4.37 -20.68 -2.70
CA ALA A 245 -3.61 -20.30 -3.88
C ALA A 245 -2.42 -19.47 -3.47
N LEU A 246 -1.28 -19.74 -4.10
CA LEU A 246 -0.07 -18.93 -4.01
C LEU A 246 0.14 -18.29 -5.38
N ASN A 247 0.16 -16.97 -5.42
CA ASN A 247 0.36 -16.18 -6.63
C ASN A 247 1.58 -15.27 -6.48
N LEU A 248 2.44 -15.28 -7.49
CA LEU A 248 3.32 -14.17 -7.77
C LEU A 248 2.49 -13.07 -8.43
N ARG A 249 2.53 -11.88 -7.86
CA ARG A 249 1.67 -10.76 -8.23
C ARG A 249 2.53 -9.54 -8.51
N THR A 250 2.20 -8.82 -9.58
CA THR A 250 2.79 -7.54 -9.96
C THR A 250 1.68 -6.51 -10.12
N ASP A 251 1.87 -5.32 -9.55
CA ASP A 251 0.93 -4.21 -9.69
C ASP A 251 1.68 -3.01 -10.29
N VAL A 252 1.10 -2.44 -11.34
CA VAL A 252 1.66 -1.31 -12.09
C VAL A 252 0.65 -0.16 -12.08
N GLY A 253 1.05 0.97 -11.50
CA GLY A 253 0.29 2.20 -11.45
C GLY A 253 0.39 2.98 -12.76
N ILE A 254 -0.73 3.51 -13.24
CA ILE A 254 -0.81 4.33 -14.45
C ILE A 254 -1.09 5.81 -14.15
N SER A 255 -1.67 6.12 -12.99
CA SER A 255 -1.89 7.51 -12.54
C SER A 255 -0.63 8.08 -11.91
N ASP A 256 -0.52 9.40 -11.85
CA ASP A 256 0.54 10.07 -11.10
C ASP A 256 0.28 9.95 -9.60
N VAL A 257 1.29 9.52 -8.83
CA VAL A 257 1.20 9.36 -7.38
C VAL A 257 1.45 10.69 -6.67
N GLU A 258 2.32 11.54 -7.23
CA GLU A 258 2.71 12.83 -6.65
C GLU A 258 1.73 13.94 -7.07
N ASN A 259 1.38 14.83 -6.15
CA ASN A 259 0.59 16.01 -6.42
C ASN A 259 1.52 17.18 -6.79
N LYS A 260 1.49 17.58 -8.06
CA LYS A 260 2.35 18.64 -8.62
C LYS A 260 1.75 20.04 -8.57
N LYS A 261 0.60 20.20 -7.92
CA LYS A 261 0.00 21.52 -7.73
C LYS A 261 0.88 22.39 -6.84
N ILE A 262 0.90 23.68 -7.12
CA ILE A 262 1.50 24.67 -6.22
C ILE A 262 0.66 24.69 -4.92
N LEU A 263 1.33 24.54 -3.79
CA LEU A 263 0.72 24.56 -2.46
C LEU A 263 1.13 25.82 -1.71
N THR A 264 0.43 26.08 -0.61
CA THR A 264 0.84 27.05 0.40
C THR A 264 1.39 26.30 1.61
N LEU A 265 2.54 26.75 2.11
CA LEU A 265 3.14 26.29 3.36
C LEU A 265 3.13 27.43 4.38
N ASP A 266 2.36 27.23 5.45
CA ASP A 266 2.29 28.15 6.59
C ASP A 266 3.22 27.66 7.70
N TYR A 267 4.28 28.39 7.98
CA TYR A 267 5.26 28.06 9.02
C TYR A 267 4.80 28.54 10.40
N SER A 268 5.23 27.85 11.45
CA SER A 268 4.84 28.14 12.85
C SER A 268 5.32 29.51 13.36
N ASN A 269 6.33 30.10 12.72
CA ASN A 269 6.82 31.45 13.00
C ASN A 269 6.02 32.56 12.28
N GLY A 270 4.93 32.21 11.59
CA GLY A 270 4.05 33.16 10.89
C GLY A 270 4.49 33.51 9.47
N ILE A 271 5.61 32.95 8.98
CA ILE A 271 6.02 33.08 7.58
C ILE A 271 5.14 32.18 6.71
N ARG A 272 4.76 32.66 5.51
CA ARG A 272 3.94 31.94 4.55
C ARG A 272 4.62 31.87 3.19
N ASP A 273 4.88 30.67 2.70
CA ASP A 273 5.29 30.42 1.31
C ASP A 273 4.04 30.11 0.48
N THR A 274 3.66 31.03 -0.40
CA THR A 274 2.48 30.90 -1.26
C THR A 274 2.75 30.14 -2.55
N ASN A 275 4.01 29.91 -2.90
CA ASN A 275 4.44 29.23 -4.12
C ASN A 275 5.27 27.97 -3.79
N PHE A 276 4.84 27.23 -2.77
CA PHE A 276 5.52 26.02 -2.33
C PHE A 276 5.27 24.90 -3.33
N ALA A 277 6.26 24.65 -4.17
CA ALA A 277 6.19 23.70 -5.26
C ALA A 277 7.20 22.57 -5.02
N PHE A 278 6.84 21.66 -4.10
CA PHE A 278 7.76 20.68 -3.52
C PHE A 278 8.44 19.78 -4.56
N TYR A 279 7.67 19.18 -5.47
CA TYR A 279 8.21 18.23 -6.46
C TYR A 279 8.71 18.89 -7.74
N SER A 280 8.14 20.02 -8.15
CA SER A 280 8.41 20.61 -9.46
C SER A 280 9.72 21.42 -9.50
N ARG A 281 10.32 21.70 -8.35
CA ARG A 281 11.57 22.46 -8.23
C ARG A 281 12.79 21.59 -7.93
N ASN A 282 12.59 20.28 -7.80
CA ASN A 282 13.67 19.36 -7.51
C ASN A 282 14.19 18.73 -8.81
N TYR A 283 15.51 18.54 -8.88
CA TYR A 283 16.17 17.75 -9.92
C TYR A 283 15.71 16.29 -9.88
N ALA A 284 15.70 15.70 -8.67
CA ALA A 284 15.15 14.39 -8.37
C ALA A 284 14.38 14.44 -7.04
N LYS A 285 13.57 13.44 -6.66
CA LYS A 285 12.52 13.59 -5.61
C LYS A 285 12.93 14.36 -4.34
N PHE A 286 14.17 14.21 -3.86
CA PHE A 286 14.70 14.84 -2.65
C PHE A 286 15.93 15.73 -2.88
N ASN A 287 16.25 16.04 -4.14
CA ASN A 287 17.50 16.70 -4.53
C ASN A 287 17.17 17.96 -5.32
N ALA A 288 17.59 19.11 -4.81
CA ALA A 288 17.51 20.37 -5.54
C ALA A 288 18.52 20.38 -6.71
N PRO A 289 18.25 21.11 -7.79
CA PRO A 289 19.23 21.33 -8.85
C PRO A 289 20.43 22.12 -8.33
N ASN A 290 21.63 21.77 -8.79
CA ASN A 290 22.87 22.52 -8.57
C ASN A 290 23.14 23.48 -9.75
N ALA A 291 24.20 24.30 -9.65
CA ALA A 291 24.55 25.26 -10.71
C ALA A 291 24.94 24.61 -12.05
N GLN A 292 25.51 23.40 -12.01
CA GLN A 292 25.87 22.63 -13.19
C GLN A 292 24.62 22.09 -13.90
N ASP A 293 23.64 21.55 -13.17
CA ASP A 293 22.36 21.07 -13.73
C ASP A 293 21.64 22.18 -14.50
N VAL A 294 21.61 23.39 -13.92
CA VAL A 294 21.01 24.57 -14.57
C VAL A 294 21.79 24.95 -15.83
N THR A 295 23.11 24.81 -15.83
CA THR A 295 23.98 25.11 -16.99
C THR A 295 23.83 24.07 -18.10
N GLU A 296 23.60 22.80 -17.75
CA GLU A 296 23.34 21.69 -18.67
C GLU A 296 21.92 21.67 -19.22
N GLY A 297 21.07 22.62 -18.81
CA GLY A 297 19.73 22.81 -19.36
C GLY A 297 18.64 22.05 -18.62
N TRP A 298 18.81 21.77 -17.32
CA TRP A 298 17.73 21.25 -16.49
C TRP A 298 16.51 22.18 -16.52
N GLU A 299 15.33 21.61 -16.78
CA GLU A 299 14.07 22.33 -16.77
C GLU A 299 13.16 21.87 -15.61
N PRO A 300 12.48 22.79 -14.90
CA PRO A 300 11.56 22.44 -13.81
C PRO A 300 10.29 21.77 -14.35
N ASN A 301 10.29 20.45 -14.53
CA ASN A 301 9.09 19.66 -14.81
C ASN A 301 9.28 18.16 -14.56
N ARG A 302 9.21 17.76 -13.30
CA ARG A 302 9.29 16.35 -12.90
C ARG A 302 8.18 15.51 -13.59
N PRO A 303 8.51 14.43 -14.34
CA PRO A 303 7.56 13.51 -14.96
C PRO A 303 6.63 12.82 -13.96
N ALA A 304 5.62 12.10 -14.44
CA ALA A 304 4.67 11.44 -13.55
C ALA A 304 5.32 10.26 -12.81
N THR A 305 5.14 10.23 -11.48
CA THR A 305 5.66 9.16 -10.64
C THR A 305 4.65 8.02 -10.59
N LYS A 306 5.09 6.80 -10.91
CA LYS A 306 4.26 5.60 -11.01
C LYS A 306 4.63 4.58 -9.95
N ASN A 307 3.61 3.95 -9.39
CA ASN A 307 3.80 2.86 -8.43
C ASN A 307 4.13 1.56 -9.17
N PHE A 308 5.14 0.83 -8.71
CA PHE A 308 5.42 -0.52 -9.16
C PHE A 308 5.65 -1.41 -7.96
N SER A 309 5.05 -2.60 -7.96
CA SER A 309 5.29 -3.58 -6.91
C SER A 309 5.23 -5.00 -7.43
N ILE A 310 6.02 -5.88 -6.83
CA ILE A 310 6.08 -7.30 -7.15
C ILE A 310 6.26 -8.12 -5.86
N GLY A 311 5.52 -9.22 -5.74
CA GLY A 311 5.63 -10.07 -4.56
C GLY A 311 4.79 -11.34 -4.61
N ALA A 312 4.72 -12.02 -3.47
CA ALA A 312 4.03 -13.29 -3.32
C ALA A 312 2.82 -13.13 -2.40
N PHE A 313 1.67 -13.61 -2.86
CA PHE A 313 0.40 -13.53 -2.16
C PHE A 313 -0.22 -14.92 -2.00
N ILE A 314 -0.67 -15.21 -0.79
CA ILE A 314 -1.42 -16.42 -0.45
C ILE A 314 -2.88 -16.01 -0.26
N SER A 315 -3.78 -16.73 -0.93
CA SER A 315 -5.23 -16.64 -0.70
C SER A 315 -5.76 -17.95 -0.15
N ILE A 316 -6.61 -17.89 0.87
CA ILE A 316 -7.36 -19.05 1.38
C ILE A 316 -8.84 -18.75 1.13
N ARG A 317 -9.44 -19.49 0.21
CA ARG A 317 -10.81 -19.30 -0.28
C ARG A 317 -11.69 -20.50 0.03
N LYS A 318 -12.96 -20.24 0.27
CA LYS A 318 -14.03 -21.24 0.36
C LYS A 318 -15.09 -20.97 -0.69
N TYR A 319 -15.55 -22.02 -1.36
CA TYR A 319 -16.76 -21.94 -2.17
C TYR A 319 -18.00 -21.67 -1.29
N MET A 320 -18.83 -20.72 -1.69
CA MET A 320 -20.04 -20.26 -1.00
C MET A 320 -21.29 -20.52 -1.86
N GLY A 321 -22.28 -21.22 -1.30
CA GLY A 321 -23.66 -21.32 -1.81
C GLY A 321 -23.91 -22.32 -2.96
N ASP A 322 -25.10 -22.93 -2.93
CA ASP A 322 -25.73 -23.69 -4.01
C ASP A 322 -26.34 -22.74 -5.05
N TYR A 323 -26.06 -22.97 -6.34
CA TYR A 323 -26.75 -22.30 -7.45
C TYR A 323 -27.52 -23.35 -8.26
N ARG A 324 -28.85 -23.23 -8.20
CA ARG A 324 -29.88 -24.09 -8.83
C ARG A 324 -29.71 -24.29 -10.33
#